data_AF-A0A6L7XHK3-F1
#
_entry.id   AF-A0A6L7XHK3-F1
#
_cell.length_a   1.000
_cell.length_b   1.000
_cell.length_c   1.000
_cell.angle_alpha   90.00
_cell.angle_beta   90.00
_cell.angle_gamma   90.00
#
_symmetry.space_group_name_H-M   'P 1'
#
loop_
_entity.id
_entity.type
_entity.pdbx_description
1 polymer ?
#
loop_
_entity_poly.entity_id
_entity_poly.type
_entity_poly.pdbx_seq_one_letter_code
_entity_poly.pdbx_strand_id
1 'polypeptide(L)'
;MKNPVDAAEFLVSRAGEDRDFRERLLAKPKAAIEQEFGLTLAEGHAIHVHEETDATTHVVLPPRSKLSEAERKEALTGAASLEFLKRTMHDPAPPFRPPAAKPTTAQASAVTPEALATAGRESIRRGLEFLESAIDDRGAWHCIRFNVADPGIPRHFERPPFVSAFCVLALESSDEDRAKAICTGTRTYLVNTVEHPGFWRYYRHLPQDLDSTALCSLVIGNHPWMVLGRNVPRMLANRDRKGRFMTWVLAEDQPDVVSTFRIEADPVVNANVIAYLGDHPETRDAQRWLEALVSEGRLEGASKWYPDAVAIHYAITRAMIRAYPALDQLRSILADQILGLRDEGGEFGNILQTAQAVSALYNIGKLEGIDGSRQMERLLSSQREDGSWPELLAFGDQSLQWGVVGQIGHGSEAVTTAFCIEALERLVEVLRG
;
A
#
# COMPACT_ATOMS: atom_id res chain seq x y z
N MET A 1 10.71 -19.43 -0.49
CA MET A 1 9.89 -19.57 -1.71
C MET A 1 10.64 -18.89 -2.85
N LYS A 2 10.72 -19.50 -4.05
CA LYS A 2 11.28 -18.80 -5.23
C LYS A 2 10.41 -17.58 -5.51
N ASN A 3 11.01 -16.39 -5.61
CA ASN A 3 10.27 -15.15 -5.78
C ASN A 3 9.61 -15.15 -7.18
N PRO A 4 8.29 -15.02 -7.31
CA PRO A 4 7.59 -15.17 -8.60
C PRO A 4 7.87 -14.02 -9.60
N VAL A 5 8.63 -13.00 -9.22
CA VAL A 5 8.88 -11.80 -10.04
C VAL A 5 9.49 -12.15 -11.42
N ASP A 6 10.23 -13.25 -11.54
CA ASP A 6 10.79 -13.78 -12.81
C ASP A 6 10.18 -15.12 -13.23
N ALA A 7 8.96 -15.44 -12.78
CA ALA A 7 8.37 -16.76 -13.00
C ALA A 7 8.28 -17.12 -14.49
N ALA A 8 8.00 -16.16 -15.37
CA ALA A 8 7.87 -16.42 -16.80
C ALA A 8 9.20 -16.94 -17.40
N GLU A 9 10.33 -16.30 -17.07
CA GLU A 9 11.65 -16.73 -17.52
C GLU A 9 12.03 -18.08 -16.92
N PHE A 10 11.75 -18.28 -15.63
CA PHE A 10 11.95 -19.57 -14.96
C PHE A 10 11.15 -20.69 -15.63
N LEU A 11 9.86 -20.47 -15.95
CA LEU A 11 9.01 -21.46 -16.60
C LEU A 11 9.55 -21.85 -17.99
N VAL A 12 10.06 -20.89 -18.75
CA VAL A 12 10.68 -21.13 -20.07
C VAL A 12 11.96 -21.95 -19.92
N SER A 13 12.85 -21.56 -19.00
CA SER A 13 14.09 -22.31 -18.71
C SER A 13 13.77 -23.74 -18.27
N ARG A 14 12.83 -23.91 -17.33
CA ARG A 14 12.40 -25.21 -16.82
C ARG A 14 11.81 -26.11 -17.92
N ALA A 15 11.00 -25.56 -18.82
CA ALA A 15 10.44 -26.28 -19.96
C ALA A 15 11.48 -26.61 -21.05
N GLY A 16 12.66 -25.97 -21.03
CA GLY A 16 13.80 -26.34 -21.85
C GLY A 16 14.57 -27.55 -21.28
N GLU A 17 14.59 -27.71 -19.96
CA GLU A 17 15.33 -28.76 -19.26
C GLU A 17 14.51 -30.01 -18.98
N ASP A 18 13.20 -29.86 -18.78
CA ASP A 18 12.28 -30.92 -18.35
C ASP A 18 11.13 -31.08 -19.34
N ARG A 19 11.19 -32.17 -20.11
CA ARG A 19 10.19 -32.49 -21.14
C ARG A 19 8.81 -32.79 -20.54
N ASP A 20 8.74 -33.51 -19.42
CA ASP A 20 7.47 -33.86 -18.78
C ASP A 20 6.81 -32.60 -18.21
N PHE A 21 7.60 -31.68 -17.68
CA PHE A 21 7.13 -30.36 -17.29
C PHE A 21 6.62 -29.56 -18.51
N ARG A 22 7.37 -29.52 -19.61
CA ARG A 22 6.97 -28.84 -20.85
C ARG A 22 5.63 -29.33 -21.37
N GLU A 23 5.44 -30.65 -21.47
CA GLU A 23 4.20 -31.26 -21.94
C GLU A 23 3.02 -30.93 -20.99
N ARG A 24 3.24 -30.94 -19.67
CA ARG A 24 2.23 -30.51 -18.69
C ARG A 24 1.90 -29.03 -18.79
N LEU A 25 2.90 -28.18 -18.95
CA LEU A 25 2.73 -26.73 -19.05
C LEU A 25 1.93 -26.35 -20.30
N LEU A 26 2.16 -27.02 -21.43
CA LEU A 26 1.37 -26.85 -22.66
C LEU A 26 -0.08 -27.32 -22.49
N ALA A 27 -0.29 -28.49 -21.87
CA ALA A 27 -1.62 -29.09 -21.76
C ALA A 27 -2.50 -28.42 -20.69
N LYS A 28 -1.92 -28.07 -19.53
CA LYS A 28 -2.63 -27.51 -18.38
C LYS A 28 -1.82 -26.38 -17.72
N PRO A 29 -1.67 -25.21 -18.38
CA PRO A 29 -0.80 -24.14 -17.92
C PRO A 29 -1.01 -23.71 -16.46
N LYS A 30 -2.27 -23.42 -16.09
CA LYS A 30 -2.62 -22.98 -14.73
C LYS A 30 -2.18 -24.00 -13.68
N ALA A 31 -2.57 -25.26 -13.85
CA ALA A 31 -2.24 -26.33 -12.90
C ALA A 31 -0.73 -26.59 -12.82
N ALA A 32 -0.01 -26.51 -13.94
CA ALA A 32 1.45 -26.67 -13.96
C ALA A 32 2.16 -25.55 -13.20
N ILE A 33 1.73 -24.29 -13.38
CA ILE A 33 2.27 -23.12 -12.66
C ILE A 33 1.97 -23.21 -11.17
N GLU A 34 0.73 -23.54 -10.79
CA GLU A 34 0.33 -23.72 -9.39
C GLU A 34 1.15 -24.81 -8.70
N GLN A 35 1.37 -25.94 -9.38
CA GLN A 35 2.20 -27.03 -8.87
C GLN A 35 3.67 -26.62 -8.72
N GLU A 36 4.25 -25.92 -9.71
CA GLU A 36 5.67 -25.56 -9.71
C GLU A 36 6.02 -24.54 -8.63
N PHE A 37 5.14 -23.57 -8.39
CA PHE A 37 5.38 -22.50 -7.41
C PHE A 37 4.70 -22.74 -6.06
N GLY A 38 3.89 -23.79 -5.92
CA GLY A 38 3.17 -24.08 -4.68
C GLY A 38 2.16 -22.98 -4.30
N LEU A 39 1.48 -22.41 -5.29
CA LEU A 39 0.52 -21.32 -5.13
C LEU A 39 -0.82 -21.65 -5.76
N THR A 40 -1.84 -20.85 -5.45
CA THR A 40 -3.15 -20.91 -6.12
C THR A 40 -3.37 -19.62 -6.89
N LEU A 41 -3.49 -19.72 -8.21
CA LEU A 41 -3.72 -18.58 -9.08
C LEU A 41 -5.17 -18.13 -8.98
N ALA A 42 -5.37 -16.81 -9.04
CA ALA A 42 -6.70 -16.21 -9.08
C ALA A 42 -7.59 -16.86 -10.16
N GLU A 43 -8.89 -16.98 -9.86
CA GLU A 43 -9.89 -17.46 -10.81
C GLU A 43 -10.21 -16.40 -11.87
N GLY A 44 -10.93 -16.79 -12.93
CA GLY A 44 -11.40 -15.86 -13.96
C GLY A 44 -10.33 -15.37 -14.95
N HIS A 45 -9.10 -15.88 -14.88
CA HIS A 45 -8.02 -15.54 -15.79
C HIS A 45 -7.50 -16.78 -16.54
N ALA A 46 -7.61 -16.78 -17.87
CA ALA A 46 -7.08 -17.85 -18.69
C ALA A 46 -5.59 -17.64 -18.98
N ILE A 47 -4.82 -18.73 -18.89
CA ILE A 47 -3.40 -18.76 -19.28
C ILE A 47 -3.29 -19.71 -20.46
N HIS A 48 -2.77 -19.21 -21.57
CA HIS A 48 -2.44 -20.02 -22.74
C HIS A 48 -0.92 -20.05 -22.90
N VAL A 49 -0.37 -21.25 -23.12
CA VAL A 49 1.04 -21.46 -23.43
C VAL A 49 1.12 -22.01 -24.84
N HIS A 50 1.94 -21.37 -25.65
CA HIS A 50 2.13 -21.71 -27.06
C HIS A 50 3.61 -21.98 -27.31
N GLU A 51 3.89 -22.93 -28.19
CA GLU A 51 5.25 -23.31 -28.58
C GLU A 51 5.54 -22.74 -29.98
N GLU A 52 6.63 -21.97 -30.09
CA GLU A 52 7.17 -21.59 -31.40
C GLU A 52 7.94 -22.76 -32.01
N THR A 53 7.85 -22.89 -33.33
CA THR A 53 8.59 -23.88 -34.12
C THR A 53 9.15 -23.21 -35.37
N ASP A 54 10.02 -23.91 -36.10
CA ASP A 54 10.55 -23.43 -37.39
C ASP A 54 9.45 -23.07 -38.42
N ALA A 55 8.22 -23.56 -38.20
CA ALA A 55 7.07 -23.32 -39.06
C ALA A 55 5.94 -22.50 -38.39
N THR A 56 6.10 -22.03 -37.15
CA THR A 56 5.02 -21.34 -36.41
C THR A 56 5.57 -20.21 -35.53
N THR A 57 5.07 -19.00 -35.79
CA THR A 57 5.37 -17.78 -35.03
C THR A 57 4.09 -17.22 -34.41
N HIS A 58 4.17 -16.73 -33.18
CA HIS A 58 3.02 -16.19 -32.47
C HIS A 58 3.10 -14.66 -32.38
N VAL A 59 1.97 -13.98 -32.57
CA VAL A 59 1.85 -12.53 -32.37
C VAL A 59 0.88 -12.28 -31.24
N VAL A 60 1.33 -11.58 -30.19
CA VAL A 60 0.51 -11.24 -29.02
C VAL A 60 0.09 -9.78 -29.11
N LEU A 61 -1.21 -9.55 -29.17
CA LEU A 61 -1.76 -8.19 -29.12
C LEU A 61 -2.07 -7.81 -27.67
N PRO A 62 -1.74 -6.58 -27.23
CA PRO A 62 -2.16 -6.11 -25.92
C PRO A 62 -3.70 -5.99 -25.87
N PRO A 63 -4.31 -6.13 -24.68
CA PRO A 63 -5.74 -5.89 -24.54
C PRO A 63 -6.08 -4.46 -24.93
N ARG A 64 -7.30 -4.27 -25.43
CA ARG A 64 -7.80 -2.91 -25.69
C ARG A 64 -7.80 -2.11 -24.39
N SER A 65 -7.38 -0.86 -24.51
CA SER A 65 -7.41 0.12 -23.43
C SER A 65 -8.78 0.17 -22.75
N LYS A 66 -8.80 0.22 -21.40
CA LYS A 66 -10.01 0.53 -20.62
C LYS A 66 -10.46 2.00 -20.77
N LEU A 67 -9.57 2.87 -21.27
CA LEU A 67 -9.87 4.25 -21.64
C LEU A 67 -10.20 4.34 -23.13
N SER A 68 -11.27 5.06 -23.46
CA SER A 68 -11.59 5.50 -24.82
C SER A 68 -10.55 6.47 -25.38
N GLU A 69 -10.53 6.63 -26.70
CA GLU A 69 -9.63 7.59 -27.36
C GLU A 69 -9.91 9.05 -26.95
N ALA A 70 -11.19 9.38 -26.73
CA ALA A 70 -11.58 10.68 -26.21
C ALA A 70 -11.04 10.91 -24.79
N GLU A 71 -11.21 9.94 -23.87
CA GLU A 71 -10.65 10.02 -22.52
C GLU A 71 -9.13 10.13 -22.54
N ARG A 72 -8.46 9.40 -23.44
CA ARG A 72 -7.01 9.54 -23.63
C ARG A 72 -6.66 10.96 -24.06
N LYS A 73 -7.36 11.52 -25.04
CA LYS A 73 -7.16 12.88 -25.57
C LYS A 73 -7.41 13.96 -24.52
N GLU A 74 -8.44 13.83 -23.70
CA GLU A 74 -8.75 14.77 -22.62
C GLU A 74 -7.78 14.64 -21.44
N ALA A 75 -7.29 13.43 -21.16
CA ALA A 75 -6.19 13.23 -20.24
C ALA A 75 -4.94 13.96 -20.75
N LEU A 76 -4.74 14.08 -22.07
CA LEU A 76 -3.56 14.77 -22.63
C LEU A 76 -3.43 16.23 -22.20
N THR A 77 -4.55 16.91 -22.04
CA THR A 77 -4.61 18.36 -21.79
C THR A 77 -4.82 18.68 -20.31
N GLY A 78 -4.93 17.67 -19.45
CA GLY A 78 -5.35 17.82 -18.04
C GLY A 78 -6.81 18.29 -17.89
N ALA A 79 -7.56 18.46 -18.98
CA ALA A 79 -8.95 18.91 -18.94
C ALA A 79 -9.86 17.85 -18.30
N ALA A 80 -9.62 16.56 -18.59
CA ALA A 80 -10.29 15.45 -17.91
C ALA A 80 -10.01 15.45 -16.40
N SER A 81 -8.80 15.83 -15.98
CA SER A 81 -8.43 15.93 -14.57
C SER A 81 -9.24 17.01 -13.87
N LEU A 82 -9.31 18.21 -14.45
CA LEU A 82 -10.09 19.32 -13.91
C LEU A 82 -11.59 19.05 -13.92
N GLU A 83 -12.13 18.43 -14.97
CA GLU A 83 -13.55 18.10 -15.03
C GLU A 83 -13.91 16.93 -14.10
N PHE A 84 -13.07 15.90 -14.01
CA PHE A 84 -13.24 14.83 -13.03
C PHE A 84 -13.18 15.37 -11.60
N LEU A 85 -12.19 16.22 -11.29
CA LEU A 85 -12.11 16.91 -10.00
C LEU A 85 -13.39 17.70 -9.73
N LYS A 86 -13.92 18.44 -10.73
CA LYS A 86 -15.21 19.13 -10.57
C LYS A 86 -16.37 18.18 -10.31
N ARG A 87 -16.42 17.02 -10.97
CA ARG A 87 -17.47 16.01 -10.76
C ARG A 87 -17.36 15.30 -9.42
N THR A 88 -16.16 14.95 -8.95
CA THR A 88 -15.95 14.35 -7.62
C THR A 88 -16.08 15.38 -6.51
N MET A 89 -15.88 16.67 -6.81
CA MET A 89 -16.26 17.75 -5.91
C MET A 89 -17.79 17.80 -5.61
N HIS A 90 -18.62 17.01 -6.31
CA HIS A 90 -20.05 16.87 -6.02
C HIS A 90 -20.40 15.67 -5.13
N ASP A 91 -19.43 14.86 -4.67
CA ASP A 91 -19.64 13.82 -3.63
C ASP A 91 -19.14 14.38 -2.28
N PRO A 92 -19.96 15.18 -1.57
CA PRO A 92 -19.53 15.83 -0.33
C PRO A 92 -19.25 14.80 0.75
N ALA A 93 -18.06 14.86 1.34
CA ALA A 93 -17.76 14.10 2.54
C ALA A 93 -18.53 14.69 3.75
N PRO A 94 -18.89 13.87 4.75
CA PRO A 94 -19.49 14.37 5.98
C PRO A 94 -18.54 15.35 6.68
N PRO A 95 -19.07 16.26 7.53
CA PRO A 95 -18.25 17.18 8.32
C PRO A 95 -17.16 16.46 9.12
N PHE A 96 -16.05 17.16 9.34
CA PHE A 96 -14.93 16.58 10.08
C PHE A 96 -15.37 16.32 11.51
N ARG A 97 -15.25 15.06 11.96
CA ARG A 97 -15.49 14.68 13.34
C ARG A 97 -14.18 14.89 14.11
N PRO A 98 -14.08 15.88 15.02
CA PRO A 98 -12.86 16.04 15.80
C PRO A 98 -12.54 14.76 16.59
N PRO A 99 -11.25 14.52 16.91
CA PRO A 99 -10.87 13.42 17.79
C PRO A 99 -11.66 13.49 19.10
N ALA A 100 -12.02 12.34 19.67
CA ALA A 100 -12.64 12.30 20.99
C ALA A 100 -11.72 13.03 21.99
N ALA A 101 -12.31 13.76 22.94
CA ALA A 101 -11.53 14.37 24.02
C ALA A 101 -10.74 13.27 24.72
N LYS A 102 -9.44 13.49 24.97
CA LYS A 102 -8.63 12.55 25.76
C LYS A 102 -9.41 12.27 27.04
N PRO A 103 -9.76 11.00 27.34
CA PRO A 103 -10.42 10.71 28.60
C PRO A 103 -9.57 11.29 29.72
N THR A 104 -10.21 12.02 30.64
CA THR A 104 -9.58 12.47 31.87
C THR A 104 -8.91 11.25 32.48
N THR A 105 -7.60 11.33 32.75
CA THR A 105 -6.81 10.28 33.39
C THR A 105 -7.38 9.96 34.78
N ALA A 106 -8.49 9.24 34.81
CA ALA A 106 -9.14 8.73 35.99
C ALA A 106 -8.55 7.35 36.21
N GLN A 107 -7.58 7.32 37.15
CA GLN A 107 -7.01 6.14 37.79
C GLN A 107 -6.77 4.95 36.85
N ALA A 108 -5.52 4.82 36.40
CA ALA A 108 -4.95 3.52 36.04
C ALA A 108 -4.99 2.61 37.28
N SER A 109 -6.15 2.02 37.57
CA SER A 109 -6.23 0.81 38.36
C SER A 109 -5.49 -0.27 37.58
N ALA A 110 -4.73 -1.12 38.26
CA ALA A 110 -3.91 -2.18 37.69
C ALA A 110 -4.70 -3.11 36.73
N VAL A 111 -4.89 -2.70 35.47
CA VAL A 111 -5.44 -3.56 34.43
C VAL A 111 -4.33 -4.52 34.03
N THR A 112 -4.61 -5.82 34.11
CA THR A 112 -3.61 -6.83 33.75
C THR A 112 -3.36 -6.83 32.25
N PRO A 113 -2.16 -7.21 31.78
CA PRO A 113 -1.88 -7.40 30.35
C PRO A 113 -2.91 -8.29 29.64
N GLU A 114 -3.41 -9.33 30.31
CA GLU A 114 -4.45 -10.22 29.80
C GLU A 114 -5.81 -9.52 29.62
N ALA A 115 -6.21 -8.66 30.55
CA ALA A 115 -7.43 -7.87 30.44
C ALA A 115 -7.32 -6.84 29.30
N LEU A 116 -6.14 -6.20 29.13
CA LEU A 116 -5.86 -5.32 28.00
C LEU A 116 -5.89 -6.06 26.66
N ALA A 117 -5.29 -7.25 26.58
CA ALA A 117 -5.33 -8.07 25.37
C ALA A 117 -6.77 -8.49 25.01
N THR A 118 -7.59 -8.78 26.00
CA THR A 118 -9.02 -9.09 25.80
C THR A 118 -9.78 -7.87 25.28
N ALA A 119 -9.57 -6.70 25.87
CA ALA A 119 -10.15 -5.44 25.40
C ALA A 119 -9.67 -5.08 23.97
N GLY A 120 -8.40 -5.34 23.66
CA GLY A 120 -7.82 -5.19 22.32
C GLY A 120 -8.56 -6.00 21.27
N ARG A 121 -8.88 -7.27 21.56
CA ARG A 121 -9.66 -8.12 20.64
C ARG A 121 -11.08 -7.65 20.43
N GLU A 122 -11.73 -7.17 21.48
CA GLU A 122 -13.07 -6.57 21.33
C GLU A 122 -13.02 -5.29 20.50
N SER A 123 -12.01 -4.45 20.71
CA SER A 123 -11.77 -3.24 19.93
C SER A 123 -11.51 -3.55 18.45
N ILE A 124 -10.73 -4.60 18.14
CA ILE A 124 -10.52 -5.08 16.76
C ILE A 124 -11.86 -5.44 16.10
N ARG A 125 -12.73 -6.21 16.77
CA ARG A 125 -14.04 -6.61 16.20
C ARG A 125 -14.93 -5.42 15.90
N ARG A 126 -15.01 -4.46 16.82
CA ARG A 126 -15.76 -3.20 16.62
C ARG A 126 -15.17 -2.38 15.47
N GLY A 127 -13.84 -2.35 15.33
CA GLY A 127 -13.17 -1.72 14.19
C GLY A 127 -13.52 -2.38 12.86
N LEU A 128 -13.53 -3.72 12.81
CA LEU A 128 -13.90 -4.47 11.62
C LEU A 128 -15.39 -4.29 11.26
N GLU A 129 -16.27 -4.19 12.26
CA GLU A 129 -17.68 -3.81 12.09
C GLU A 129 -17.84 -2.44 11.43
N PHE A 130 -17.11 -1.45 11.92
CA PHE A 130 -17.07 -0.13 11.30
C PHE A 130 -16.60 -0.20 9.85
N LEU A 131 -15.47 -0.89 9.60
CA LEU A 131 -14.89 -0.99 8.27
C LEU A 131 -15.84 -1.61 7.25
N GLU A 132 -16.56 -2.67 7.63
CA GLU A 132 -17.58 -3.28 6.76
C GLU A 132 -18.66 -2.28 6.35
N SER A 133 -19.04 -1.35 7.23
CA SER A 133 -20.00 -0.28 6.90
C SER A 133 -19.40 0.86 6.06
N ALA A 134 -18.07 1.01 6.10
CA ALA A 134 -17.34 2.10 5.45
C ALA A 134 -16.77 1.73 4.08
N ILE A 135 -16.81 0.45 3.70
CA ILE A 135 -16.36 -0.07 2.40
C ILE A 135 -17.59 -0.26 1.50
N ASP A 136 -17.48 0.08 0.22
CA ASP A 136 -18.60 -0.07 -0.70
C ASP A 136 -18.86 -1.53 -1.11
N ASP A 137 -19.99 -1.76 -1.77
CA ASP A 137 -20.44 -3.07 -2.25
C ASP A 137 -19.49 -3.75 -3.24
N ARG A 138 -18.56 -2.97 -3.83
CA ARG A 138 -17.54 -3.47 -4.75
C ARG A 138 -16.24 -3.83 -4.03
N GLY A 139 -16.09 -3.47 -2.76
CA GLY A 139 -14.87 -3.66 -1.97
C GLY A 139 -13.91 -2.47 -2.01
N ALA A 140 -14.35 -1.31 -2.50
CA ALA A 140 -13.53 -0.10 -2.54
C ALA A 140 -13.63 0.69 -1.23
N TRP A 141 -12.48 1.14 -0.74
CA TRP A 141 -12.38 1.88 0.50
C TRP A 141 -12.59 3.37 0.28
N HIS A 142 -13.38 4.00 1.14
CA HIS A 142 -13.54 5.45 1.15
C HIS A 142 -12.31 6.14 1.75
N CYS A 143 -11.79 7.11 1.01
CA CYS A 143 -10.83 8.11 1.46
C CYS A 143 -11.48 9.49 1.34
N ILE A 144 -11.09 10.44 2.18
CA ILE A 144 -11.54 11.82 2.08
C ILE A 144 -10.36 12.66 1.61
N ARG A 145 -10.58 13.45 0.56
CA ARG A 145 -9.69 14.53 0.14
C ARG A 145 -10.12 15.81 0.82
N PHE A 146 -9.16 16.53 1.40
CA PHE A 146 -9.39 17.82 2.05
C PHE A 146 -8.22 18.77 1.82
N ASN A 147 -8.45 20.07 2.00
CA ASN A 147 -7.38 21.07 2.00
C ASN A 147 -6.85 21.25 3.43
N VAL A 148 -5.54 21.09 3.59
CA VAL A 148 -4.86 21.18 4.89
C VAL A 148 -4.70 22.64 5.35
N ALA A 149 -4.56 23.58 4.40
CA ALA A 149 -4.33 25.00 4.65
C ALA A 149 -5.62 25.84 4.74
N ASP A 150 -6.70 25.40 4.08
CA ASP A 150 -7.99 26.10 4.06
C ASP A 150 -9.16 25.13 4.34
N PRO A 151 -9.60 25.02 5.60
CA PRO A 151 -10.73 24.19 6.00
C PRO A 151 -12.08 24.63 5.38
N GLY A 152 -12.15 25.83 4.80
CA GLY A 152 -13.33 26.33 4.11
C GLY A 152 -13.55 25.67 2.74
N ILE A 153 -12.53 25.02 2.17
CA ILE A 153 -12.68 24.26 0.94
C ILE A 153 -13.43 22.94 1.23
N PRO A 154 -14.49 22.62 0.46
CA PRO A 154 -15.25 21.40 0.65
C PRO A 154 -14.37 20.14 0.58
N ARG A 155 -14.77 19.15 1.39
CA ARG A 155 -14.13 17.84 1.52
C ARG A 155 -14.89 16.83 0.68
N HIS A 156 -14.19 15.87 0.09
CA HIS A 156 -14.77 14.98 -0.93
C HIS A 156 -14.40 13.52 -0.72
N PHE A 157 -15.35 12.62 -0.95
CA PHE A 157 -15.05 11.20 -0.99
C PHE A 157 -14.28 10.81 -2.26
N GLU A 158 -13.34 9.91 -2.08
CA GLU A 158 -12.57 9.27 -3.12
C GLU A 158 -12.50 7.76 -2.86
N ARG A 159 -12.35 6.99 -3.93
CA ARG A 159 -12.22 5.53 -3.87
C ARG A 159 -11.06 5.05 -4.75
N PRO A 160 -9.81 5.46 -4.49
CA PRO A 160 -8.67 5.05 -5.31
C PRO A 160 -8.26 3.60 -4.97
N PRO A 161 -7.81 2.80 -5.97
CA PRO A 161 -7.22 1.49 -5.73
C PRO A 161 -6.08 1.50 -4.71
N PHE A 162 -5.26 2.57 -4.72
CA PHE A 162 -4.19 2.79 -3.75
C PHE A 162 -4.67 2.67 -2.30
N VAL A 163 -5.70 3.42 -1.89
CA VAL A 163 -6.16 3.41 -0.49
C VAL A 163 -6.69 2.04 -0.10
N SER A 164 -7.39 1.38 -1.02
CA SER A 164 -7.92 0.05 -0.79
C SER A 164 -6.79 -0.97 -0.56
N ALA A 165 -5.72 -0.92 -1.38
CA ALA A 165 -4.56 -1.77 -1.18
C ALA A 165 -3.78 -1.42 0.10
N PHE A 166 -3.60 -0.13 0.38
CA PHE A 166 -2.89 0.37 1.55
C PHE A 166 -3.52 -0.11 2.86
N CYS A 167 -4.86 -0.06 2.96
CA CYS A 167 -5.58 -0.51 4.14
C CYS A 167 -5.65 -2.04 4.26
N VAL A 168 -5.83 -2.75 3.15
CA VAL A 168 -5.88 -4.23 3.18
C VAL A 168 -4.55 -4.83 3.62
N LEU A 169 -3.42 -4.26 3.21
CA LEU A 169 -2.11 -4.72 3.67
C LEU A 169 -1.94 -4.65 5.19
N ALA A 170 -2.56 -3.66 5.85
CA ALA A 170 -2.59 -3.58 7.31
C ALA A 170 -3.47 -4.70 7.92
N LEU A 171 -4.63 -4.96 7.31
CA LEU A 171 -5.57 -5.99 7.76
C LEU A 171 -5.09 -7.43 7.54
N GLU A 172 -4.06 -7.67 6.72
CA GLU A 172 -3.47 -9.02 6.56
C GLU A 172 -2.91 -9.58 7.88
N SER A 173 -2.71 -8.75 8.89
CA SER A 173 -2.32 -9.15 10.24
C SER A 173 -3.45 -9.80 11.06
N SER A 174 -4.72 -9.63 10.65
CA SER A 174 -5.86 -10.10 11.42
C SER A 174 -6.41 -11.43 10.92
N ASP A 175 -6.64 -12.34 11.87
CA ASP A 175 -7.19 -13.67 11.60
C ASP A 175 -8.71 -13.76 11.73
N GLU A 176 -9.38 -12.66 12.12
CA GLU A 176 -10.84 -12.60 12.24
C GLU A 176 -11.51 -12.83 10.88
N ASP A 177 -12.59 -13.61 10.85
CA ASP A 177 -13.30 -13.97 9.61
C ASP A 177 -13.80 -12.74 8.85
N ARG A 178 -14.18 -11.68 9.58
CA ARG A 178 -14.60 -10.41 8.98
C ARG A 178 -13.45 -9.69 8.28
N ALA A 179 -12.24 -9.72 8.84
CA ALA A 179 -11.06 -9.17 8.17
C ALA A 179 -10.77 -9.93 6.87
N LYS A 180 -10.86 -11.27 6.90
CA LYS A 180 -10.69 -12.14 5.71
C LYS A 180 -11.74 -11.85 4.63
N ALA A 181 -13.00 -11.62 5.03
CA ALA A 181 -14.07 -11.24 4.11
C ALA A 181 -13.81 -9.87 3.46
N ILE A 182 -13.44 -8.86 4.25
CA ILE A 182 -13.07 -7.52 3.76
C ILE A 182 -11.91 -7.62 2.76
N CYS A 183 -10.83 -8.32 3.12
CA CYS A 183 -9.68 -8.51 2.24
C CYS A 183 -10.06 -9.19 0.90
N THR A 184 -10.98 -10.15 0.94
CA THR A 184 -11.46 -10.86 -0.26
C THR A 184 -12.26 -9.94 -1.18
N GLY A 185 -13.19 -9.15 -0.61
CA GLY A 185 -13.95 -8.15 -1.36
C GLY A 185 -13.04 -7.12 -2.02
N THR A 186 -12.08 -6.58 -1.28
CA THR A 186 -11.13 -5.60 -1.82
C THR A 186 -10.17 -6.20 -2.86
N ARG A 187 -9.70 -7.45 -2.71
CA ARG A 187 -8.92 -8.13 -3.78
C ARG A 187 -9.70 -8.17 -5.09
N THR A 188 -11.01 -8.45 -5.02
CA THR A 188 -11.90 -8.44 -6.19
C THR A 188 -11.97 -7.05 -6.83
N TYR A 189 -12.12 -6.00 -6.03
CA TYR A 189 -12.04 -4.61 -6.51
C TYR A 189 -10.72 -4.29 -7.23
N LEU A 190 -9.59 -4.69 -6.65
CA LEU A 190 -8.27 -4.43 -7.22
C LEU A 190 -8.05 -5.16 -8.56
N VAL A 191 -8.49 -6.43 -8.67
CA VAL A 191 -8.49 -7.18 -9.94
C VAL A 191 -9.35 -6.48 -11.00
N ASN A 192 -10.49 -5.90 -10.62
CA ASN A 192 -11.35 -5.20 -11.57
C ASN A 192 -10.75 -3.87 -12.06
N THR A 193 -9.87 -3.26 -11.25
CA THR A 193 -9.26 -1.95 -11.55
C THR A 193 -7.89 -2.03 -12.20
N VAL A 194 -7.23 -3.21 -12.20
CA VAL A 194 -5.92 -3.38 -12.84
C VAL A 194 -5.94 -3.04 -14.33
N GLU A 195 -4.95 -2.29 -14.80
CA GLU A 195 -4.71 -1.99 -16.21
C GLU A 195 -3.55 -2.83 -16.73
N HIS A 196 -3.59 -3.21 -18.00
CA HIS A 196 -2.47 -3.92 -18.61
C HIS A 196 -1.19 -3.04 -18.61
N PRO A 197 0.01 -3.63 -18.36
CA PRO A 197 0.29 -5.05 -18.09
C PRO A 197 0.31 -5.43 -16.59
N GLY A 198 -0.45 -4.74 -15.74
CA GLY A 198 -0.46 -4.96 -14.29
C GLY A 198 -0.15 -3.69 -13.50
N PHE A 199 -0.74 -2.57 -13.90
CA PHE A 199 -0.53 -1.25 -13.33
C PHE A 199 -1.83 -0.64 -12.84
N TRP A 200 -1.71 0.30 -11.91
CA TRP A 200 -2.81 1.11 -11.40
C TRP A 200 -2.43 2.58 -11.46
N ARG A 201 -3.46 3.42 -11.31
CA ARG A 201 -3.36 4.87 -11.19
C ARG A 201 -4.07 5.26 -9.90
N TYR A 202 -3.60 6.31 -9.24
CA TYR A 202 -4.37 6.92 -8.16
C TYR A 202 -5.70 7.48 -8.67
N TYR A 203 -5.66 8.34 -9.70
CA TYR A 203 -6.85 8.81 -10.42
C TYR A 203 -6.86 8.32 -11.87
N ARG A 204 -8.06 8.05 -12.40
CA ARG A 204 -8.26 7.58 -13.79
C ARG A 204 -7.57 8.46 -14.84
N HIS A 205 -7.47 9.77 -14.58
CA HIS A 205 -6.90 10.77 -15.50
C HIS A 205 -5.41 11.07 -15.24
N LEU A 206 -4.82 10.54 -14.16
CA LEU A 206 -3.38 10.62 -13.95
C LEU A 206 -2.68 9.47 -14.68
N PRO A 207 -1.38 9.57 -14.94
CA PRO A 207 -0.60 8.43 -15.39
C PRO A 207 -0.64 7.28 -14.38
N GLN A 208 -0.26 6.09 -14.85
CA GLN A 208 0.02 4.98 -13.94
C GLN A 208 1.17 5.36 -13.01
N ASP A 209 1.15 4.85 -11.78
CA ASP A 209 2.15 5.19 -10.78
C ASP A 209 2.63 3.96 -10.02
N LEU A 210 3.88 4.01 -9.56
CA LEU A 210 4.54 2.90 -8.88
C LEU A 210 4.09 2.73 -7.43
N ASP A 211 3.51 3.76 -6.80
CA ASP A 211 3.04 3.64 -5.41
C ASP A 211 1.77 2.78 -5.35
N SER A 212 0.76 3.17 -6.13
CA SER A 212 -0.47 2.41 -6.36
C SER A 212 -0.15 1.03 -6.90
N THR A 213 0.70 0.95 -7.92
CA THR A 213 1.00 -0.33 -8.57
C THR A 213 1.68 -1.31 -7.63
N ALA A 214 2.70 -0.88 -6.87
CA ALA A 214 3.41 -1.79 -5.97
C ALA A 214 2.49 -2.33 -4.86
N LEU A 215 1.72 -1.46 -4.19
CA LEU A 215 0.82 -1.90 -3.13
C LEU A 215 -0.31 -2.80 -3.65
N CYS A 216 -0.94 -2.44 -4.77
CA CYS A 216 -1.98 -3.29 -5.36
C CYS A 216 -1.42 -4.66 -5.79
N SER A 217 -0.21 -4.68 -6.35
CA SER A 217 0.45 -5.91 -6.79
C SER A 217 0.77 -6.84 -5.61
N LEU A 218 1.15 -6.30 -4.45
CA LEU A 218 1.31 -7.08 -3.21
C LEU A 218 0.00 -7.78 -2.81
N VAL A 219 -1.12 -7.05 -2.85
CA VAL A 219 -2.42 -7.57 -2.40
C VAL A 219 -2.98 -8.64 -3.35
N ILE A 220 -2.79 -8.48 -4.66
CA ILE A 220 -3.24 -9.45 -5.67
C ILE A 220 -2.10 -10.28 -6.27
N GLY A 221 -1.07 -10.57 -5.47
CA GLY A 221 0.16 -11.23 -5.95
C GLY A 221 -0.06 -12.59 -6.61
N ASN A 222 -1.20 -13.26 -6.38
CA ASN A 222 -1.58 -14.50 -7.04
C ASN A 222 -2.31 -14.32 -8.39
N HIS A 223 -2.55 -13.08 -8.82
CA HIS A 223 -3.09 -12.80 -10.13
C HIS A 223 -2.05 -13.16 -11.20
N PRO A 224 -2.41 -13.83 -12.32
CA PRO A 224 -1.43 -14.31 -13.30
C PRO A 224 -0.51 -13.25 -13.89
N TRP A 225 -0.95 -12.00 -14.02
CA TRP A 225 -0.05 -10.92 -14.46
C TRP A 225 1.05 -10.60 -13.45
N MET A 226 0.77 -10.71 -12.15
CA MET A 226 1.76 -10.48 -11.09
C MET A 226 2.68 -11.66 -10.98
N VAL A 227 2.11 -12.88 -10.92
CA VAL A 227 2.90 -14.12 -10.88
C VAL A 227 3.82 -14.24 -12.08
N LEU A 228 3.38 -13.88 -13.29
CA LEU A 228 4.22 -13.95 -14.50
C LEU A 228 5.07 -12.70 -14.73
N GLY A 229 5.19 -11.80 -13.74
CA GLY A 229 6.03 -10.61 -13.81
C GLY A 229 5.68 -9.65 -14.96
N ARG A 230 4.42 -9.59 -15.42
CA ARG A 230 4.04 -8.82 -16.62
C ARG A 230 4.26 -7.31 -16.47
N ASN A 231 4.19 -6.79 -15.24
CA ASN A 231 4.47 -5.39 -14.95
C ASN A 231 5.96 -5.11 -14.69
N VAL A 232 6.76 -6.12 -14.37
CA VAL A 232 8.14 -6.00 -13.88
C VAL A 232 9.05 -5.26 -14.89
N PRO A 233 9.11 -5.63 -16.19
CA PRO A 233 9.97 -4.93 -17.14
C PRO A 233 9.70 -3.43 -17.20
N ARG A 234 8.44 -3.02 -17.13
CA ARG A 234 8.05 -1.61 -17.18
C ARG A 234 8.30 -0.89 -15.86
N MET A 235 8.18 -1.58 -14.71
CA MET A 235 8.58 -1.02 -13.42
C MET A 235 10.10 -0.79 -13.38
N LEU A 236 10.89 -1.77 -13.82
CA LEU A 236 12.35 -1.68 -13.92
C LEU A 236 12.78 -0.59 -14.92
N ALA A 237 12.08 -0.40 -16.03
CA ALA A 237 12.40 0.70 -16.93
C ALA A 237 12.15 2.10 -16.32
N ASN A 238 11.30 2.22 -15.29
CA ASN A 238 10.88 3.50 -14.70
C ASN A 238 11.80 3.99 -13.58
N ARG A 239 13.09 4.18 -13.91
CA ARG A 239 14.12 4.65 -12.98
C ARG A 239 14.83 5.89 -13.49
N ASP A 240 15.35 6.68 -12.57
CA ASP A 240 16.29 7.76 -12.90
C ASP A 240 17.70 7.24 -13.20
N ARG A 241 18.61 8.16 -13.53
CA ARG A 241 20.02 7.84 -13.81
C ARG A 241 20.79 7.29 -12.59
N LYS A 242 20.23 7.39 -11.38
CA LYS A 242 20.82 6.86 -10.14
C LYS A 242 20.20 5.52 -9.76
N GLY A 243 19.36 4.93 -10.60
CA GLY A 243 18.69 3.65 -10.34
C GLY A 243 17.55 3.74 -9.32
N ARG A 244 17.06 4.94 -8.99
CA ARG A 244 15.90 5.14 -8.11
C ARG A 244 14.61 5.09 -8.91
N PHE A 245 13.57 4.48 -8.36
CA PHE A 245 12.28 4.40 -9.01
C PHE A 245 11.53 5.73 -8.95
N MET A 246 10.98 6.13 -10.10
CA MET A 246 10.17 7.34 -10.25
C MET A 246 8.71 7.04 -9.89
N THR A 247 7.96 7.99 -9.33
CA THR A 247 6.54 7.76 -9.00
C THR A 247 5.69 7.50 -10.24
N TRP A 248 5.78 8.36 -11.24
CA TRP A 248 4.89 8.34 -12.41
C TRP A 248 5.49 7.52 -13.55
N VAL A 249 4.66 6.68 -14.18
CA VAL A 249 5.01 5.82 -15.32
C VAL A 249 4.34 6.38 -16.57
N LEU A 250 5.08 7.19 -17.32
CA LEU A 250 4.60 7.71 -18.60
C LEU A 250 4.86 6.70 -19.72
N ALA A 251 3.90 6.55 -20.62
CA ALA A 251 4.17 5.94 -21.92
C ALA A 251 4.81 6.97 -22.87
N GLU A 252 5.53 6.52 -23.89
CA GLU A 252 6.22 7.41 -24.85
C GLU A 252 5.27 8.39 -25.55
N ASP A 253 4.01 7.99 -25.77
CA ASP A 253 2.96 8.77 -26.41
C ASP A 253 2.08 9.55 -25.41
N GLN A 254 2.34 9.40 -24.10
CA GLN A 254 1.58 10.10 -23.06
C GLN A 254 2.25 11.43 -22.72
N PRO A 255 1.48 12.52 -22.66
CA PRO A 255 1.96 13.83 -22.34
C PRO A 255 2.22 13.90 -20.85
N ASP A 256 3.22 14.69 -20.52
CA ASP A 256 3.67 14.86 -19.16
C ASP A 256 2.78 15.83 -18.39
N VAL A 257 1.54 15.41 -18.12
CA VAL A 257 0.58 16.16 -17.30
C VAL A 257 1.01 16.31 -15.85
N VAL A 258 2.00 15.53 -15.43
CA VAL A 258 2.59 15.57 -14.11
C VAL A 258 3.84 16.43 -14.07
N SER A 259 4.32 16.99 -15.18
CA SER A 259 5.57 17.75 -15.29
C SER A 259 5.73 18.84 -14.22
N THR A 260 4.65 19.54 -13.90
CA THR A 260 4.64 20.64 -12.90
C THR A 260 4.75 20.17 -11.45
N PHE A 261 4.52 18.89 -11.20
CA PHE A 261 4.56 18.30 -9.86
C PHE A 261 5.30 16.95 -9.79
N ARG A 262 6.05 16.62 -10.84
CA ARG A 262 6.77 15.36 -10.98
C ARG A 262 7.78 15.22 -9.84
N ILE A 263 7.82 14.03 -9.25
CA ILE A 263 8.85 13.65 -8.30
C ILE A 263 9.92 12.90 -9.04
N GLU A 264 11.18 13.21 -8.75
CA GLU A 264 12.29 12.39 -9.21
C GLU A 264 12.33 11.05 -8.45
N ALA A 265 12.48 11.04 -7.13
CA ALA A 265 12.38 9.81 -6.35
C ALA A 265 11.77 10.08 -4.97
N ASP A 266 10.89 9.19 -4.51
CA ASP A 266 10.25 9.25 -3.19
C ASP A 266 10.60 7.99 -2.37
N PRO A 267 10.96 8.12 -1.09
CA PRO A 267 11.41 7.00 -0.27
C PRO A 267 10.32 5.95 -0.04
N VAL A 268 9.05 6.34 0.10
CA VAL A 268 7.95 5.39 0.32
C VAL A 268 7.63 4.64 -0.96
N VAL A 269 7.61 5.33 -2.10
CA VAL A 269 7.42 4.69 -3.41
C VAL A 269 8.50 3.65 -3.67
N ASN A 270 9.77 3.99 -3.41
CA ASN A 270 10.88 3.05 -3.60
C ASN A 270 10.81 1.88 -2.62
N ALA A 271 10.44 2.13 -1.35
CA ALA A 271 10.21 1.07 -0.37
C ALA A 271 9.09 0.12 -0.84
N ASN A 272 7.99 0.64 -1.38
CA ASN A 272 6.89 -0.17 -1.91
C ASN A 272 7.31 -1.00 -3.13
N VAL A 273 8.07 -0.42 -4.06
CA VAL A 273 8.62 -1.15 -5.19
C VAL A 273 9.56 -2.28 -4.73
N ILE A 274 10.44 -2.02 -3.76
CA ILE A 274 11.31 -3.05 -3.17
C ILE A 274 10.47 -4.13 -2.49
N ALA A 275 9.43 -3.76 -1.74
CA ALA A 275 8.53 -4.71 -1.09
C ALA A 275 7.88 -5.66 -2.11
N TYR A 276 7.47 -5.15 -3.28
CA TYR A 276 6.86 -5.95 -4.34
C TYR A 276 7.86 -6.80 -5.12
N LEU A 277 8.96 -6.19 -5.58
CA LEU A 277 9.97 -6.88 -6.41
C LEU A 277 10.89 -7.81 -5.58
N GLY A 278 10.92 -7.63 -4.26
CA GLY A 278 11.78 -8.39 -3.35
C GLY A 278 13.26 -8.04 -3.50
N ASP A 279 14.12 -8.95 -3.04
CA ASP A 279 15.58 -8.82 -3.12
C ASP A 279 16.13 -9.07 -4.53
N HIS A 280 15.72 -8.23 -5.48
CA HIS A 280 16.05 -8.34 -6.88
C HIS A 280 17.31 -7.52 -7.24
N PRO A 281 18.23 -8.01 -8.08
CA PRO A 281 19.46 -7.27 -8.44
C PRO A 281 19.21 -5.85 -8.96
N GLU A 282 18.16 -5.68 -9.74
CA GLU A 282 17.73 -4.39 -10.30
C GLU A 282 17.13 -3.41 -9.27
N THR A 283 16.94 -3.80 -8.01
CA THR A 283 16.51 -2.89 -6.92
C THR A 283 17.66 -2.39 -6.05
N ARG A 284 18.91 -2.85 -6.28
CA ARG A 284 20.06 -2.56 -5.41
C ARG A 284 20.42 -1.08 -5.29
N ASP A 285 20.27 -0.30 -6.35
CA ASP A 285 20.50 1.15 -6.29
C ASP A 285 19.47 1.86 -5.41
N ALA A 286 18.19 1.51 -5.55
CA ALA A 286 17.13 2.02 -4.69
C ALA A 286 17.32 1.59 -3.23
N GLN A 287 17.73 0.34 -2.98
CA GLN A 287 18.07 -0.16 -1.63
C GLN A 287 19.19 0.69 -1.00
N ARG A 288 20.33 0.86 -1.70
CA ARG A 288 21.44 1.70 -1.23
C ARG A 288 21.03 3.14 -0.96
N TRP A 289 20.14 3.69 -1.79
CA TRP A 289 19.64 5.05 -1.58
C TRP A 289 18.79 5.17 -0.31
N LEU A 290 17.87 4.22 -0.05
CA LEU A 290 17.11 4.18 1.21
C LEU A 290 18.02 3.96 2.41
N GLU A 291 19.02 3.09 2.30
CA GLU A 291 20.02 2.85 3.34
C GLU A 291 20.78 4.12 3.70
N ALA A 292 21.19 4.91 2.71
CA ALA A 292 21.85 6.19 2.94
C ALA A 292 20.91 7.19 3.62
N LEU A 293 19.65 7.32 3.16
CA LEU A 293 18.68 8.22 3.79
C LEU A 293 18.44 7.88 5.27
N VAL A 294 18.32 6.58 5.59
CA VAL A 294 18.14 6.10 6.96
C VAL A 294 19.40 6.36 7.77
N SER A 295 20.56 5.91 7.29
CA SER A 295 21.83 6.00 8.05
C SER A 295 22.29 7.44 8.30
N GLU A 296 21.98 8.35 7.38
CA GLU A 296 22.32 9.77 7.49
C GLU A 296 21.26 10.60 8.26
N GLY A 297 20.14 9.98 8.68
CA GLY A 297 19.08 10.67 9.42
C GLY A 297 18.30 11.69 8.58
N ARG A 298 18.11 11.42 7.29
CA ARG A 298 17.56 12.36 6.30
C ARG A 298 16.14 12.06 5.85
N LEU A 299 15.36 11.34 6.66
CA LEU A 299 13.98 10.96 6.29
C LEU A 299 12.96 12.07 6.51
N GLU A 300 13.19 12.96 7.47
CA GLU A 300 12.26 14.07 7.74
C GLU A 300 12.14 14.99 6.52
N GLY A 301 10.90 15.19 6.04
CA GLY A 301 10.63 15.95 4.81
C GLY A 301 11.16 15.33 3.51
N ALA A 302 11.63 14.08 3.53
CA ALA A 302 12.17 13.42 2.34
C ALA A 302 11.09 12.90 1.38
N SER A 303 9.88 12.69 1.88
CA SER A 303 8.73 12.33 1.05
C SER A 303 7.92 13.56 0.67
N LYS A 304 7.46 13.59 -0.58
CA LYS A 304 6.50 14.58 -1.03
C LYS A 304 5.06 14.21 -0.66
N TRP A 305 4.78 12.92 -0.48
CA TRP A 305 3.42 12.41 -0.28
C TRP A 305 3.11 12.05 1.18
N TYR A 306 4.11 11.67 1.96
CA TYR A 306 3.89 11.18 3.31
C TYR A 306 4.32 12.24 4.33
N PRO A 307 3.47 12.57 5.32
CA PRO A 307 3.59 13.80 6.10
C PRO A 307 4.70 13.78 7.16
N ASP A 308 5.19 12.59 7.54
CA ASP A 308 6.13 12.44 8.64
C ASP A 308 7.07 11.23 8.45
N ALA A 309 8.15 11.20 9.24
CA ALA A 309 9.13 10.12 9.22
C ALA A 309 8.55 8.76 9.64
N VAL A 310 7.54 8.71 10.53
CA VAL A 310 6.94 7.44 11.00
C VAL A 310 6.31 6.69 9.82
N ALA A 311 5.58 7.39 8.95
CA ALA A 311 5.00 6.80 7.75
C ALA A 311 6.09 6.22 6.82
N ILE A 312 7.23 6.90 6.71
CA ILE A 312 8.37 6.45 5.89
C ILE A 312 9.03 5.21 6.53
N HIS A 313 9.28 5.23 7.85
CA HIS A 313 9.79 4.08 8.59
C HIS A 313 8.86 2.86 8.45
N TYR A 314 7.54 3.06 8.55
CA TYR A 314 6.56 2.00 8.36
C TYR A 314 6.64 1.37 6.97
N ALA A 315 6.78 2.17 5.91
CA ALA A 315 6.97 1.64 4.56
C ALA A 315 8.29 0.86 4.38
N ILE A 316 9.39 1.37 4.93
CA ILE A 316 10.71 0.72 4.86
C ILE A 316 10.70 -0.61 5.62
N THR A 317 10.11 -0.67 6.81
CA THR A 317 10.02 -1.91 7.59
C THR A 317 9.11 -2.95 6.93
N ARG A 318 8.01 -2.54 6.27
CA ARG A 318 7.23 -3.45 5.40
C ARG A 318 8.09 -4.00 4.26
N ALA A 319 8.88 -3.14 3.61
CA ALA A 319 9.77 -3.56 2.53
C ALA A 319 10.81 -4.57 3.02
N MET A 320 11.43 -4.33 4.17
CA MET A 320 12.40 -5.22 4.80
C MET A 320 11.83 -6.64 5.03
N ILE A 321 10.58 -6.74 5.49
CA ILE A 321 9.94 -8.04 5.73
C ILE A 321 9.58 -8.74 4.42
N ARG A 322 9.06 -8.00 3.44
CA ARG A 322 8.64 -8.58 2.15
C ARG A 322 9.81 -8.93 1.24
N ALA A 323 10.94 -8.23 1.38
CA ALA A 323 12.11 -8.36 0.53
C ALA A 323 13.32 -8.96 1.26
N TYR A 324 13.15 -9.66 2.39
CA TYR A 324 14.26 -10.25 3.13
C TYR A 324 15.19 -11.08 2.21
N PRO A 325 16.53 -10.90 2.29
CA PRO A 325 17.29 -10.14 3.30
C PRO A 325 17.57 -8.66 2.97
N ALA A 326 16.93 -8.08 1.95
CA ALA A 326 17.14 -6.67 1.61
C ALA A 326 16.82 -5.74 2.80
N LEU A 327 17.67 -4.72 2.99
CA LEU A 327 17.55 -3.68 4.02
C LEU A 327 17.70 -4.18 5.47
N ASP A 328 17.93 -5.48 5.72
CA ASP A 328 17.98 -6.06 7.06
C ASP A 328 19.07 -5.44 7.96
N GLN A 329 20.16 -4.95 7.36
CA GLN A 329 21.22 -4.23 8.07
C GLN A 329 20.76 -2.92 8.72
N LEU A 330 19.62 -2.36 8.28
CA LEU A 330 19.04 -1.14 8.86
C LEU A 330 18.23 -1.43 10.13
N ARG A 331 17.99 -2.69 10.48
CA ARG A 331 17.08 -3.09 11.57
C ARG A 331 17.31 -2.33 12.87
N SER A 332 18.55 -2.29 13.36
CA SER A 332 18.90 -1.57 14.59
C SER A 332 18.77 -0.05 14.44
N ILE A 333 19.22 0.51 13.32
CA ILE A 333 19.16 1.96 13.07
C ILE A 333 17.71 2.44 13.01
N LEU A 334 16.84 1.70 12.34
CA LEU A 334 15.41 1.99 12.26
C LEU A 334 14.75 1.89 13.64
N ALA A 335 15.11 0.89 14.44
CA ALA A 335 14.59 0.77 15.80
C ALA A 335 14.94 1.99 16.65
N ASP A 336 16.21 2.39 16.66
CA ASP A 336 16.69 3.56 17.42
C ASP A 336 16.00 4.85 16.93
N GLN A 337 15.87 5.02 15.62
CA GLN A 337 15.18 6.18 15.04
C GLN A 337 13.70 6.23 15.41
N ILE A 338 12.96 5.12 15.22
CA ILE A 338 11.54 5.07 15.56
C ILE A 338 11.36 5.36 17.05
N LEU A 339 12.10 4.69 17.93
CA LEU A 339 12.04 4.91 19.38
C LEU A 339 12.40 6.34 19.79
N GLY A 340 13.26 7.01 19.02
CA GLY A 340 13.64 8.41 19.19
C GLY A 340 12.57 9.43 18.75
N LEU A 341 11.54 9.02 18.01
CA LEU A 341 10.42 9.88 17.62
C LEU A 341 9.39 10.10 18.75
N ARG A 342 9.57 9.40 19.89
CA ARG A 342 8.69 9.56 21.05
C ARG A 342 8.90 10.90 21.73
N ASP A 343 7.81 11.51 22.18
CA ASP A 343 7.87 12.65 23.10
C ASP A 343 8.27 12.23 24.53
N GLU A 344 8.34 13.19 25.46
CA GLU A 344 8.62 12.93 26.89
C GLU A 344 7.59 11.98 27.52
N GLY A 345 6.38 11.95 26.96
CA GLY A 345 5.32 11.03 27.32
C GLY A 345 5.46 9.65 26.68
N GLY A 346 6.45 9.38 25.83
CA GLY A 346 6.53 8.09 25.14
C GLY A 346 5.50 7.92 24.01
N GLU A 347 4.88 9.01 23.56
CA GLU A 347 3.88 9.03 22.48
C GLU A 347 4.53 9.37 21.13
N PHE A 348 4.07 8.76 20.03
CA PHE A 348 4.61 8.96 18.67
C PHE A 348 3.87 10.05 17.86
N GLY A 349 3.26 11.04 18.51
CA GLY A 349 2.35 11.98 17.84
C GLY A 349 0.90 11.49 17.84
N ASN A 350 0.18 11.57 16.73
CA ASN A 350 -1.24 11.20 16.65
C ASN A 350 -1.46 9.66 16.67
N ILE A 351 -2.72 9.20 16.67
CA ILE A 351 -3.02 7.77 16.79
C ILE A 351 -2.64 6.95 15.55
N LEU A 352 -2.67 7.56 14.35
CA LEU A 352 -2.19 6.92 13.13
C LEU A 352 -0.67 6.70 13.18
N GLN A 353 0.09 7.73 13.58
CA GLN A 353 1.54 7.64 13.78
C GLN A 353 1.87 6.60 14.87
N THR A 354 1.09 6.56 15.95
CA THR A 354 1.23 5.53 16.98
C THR A 354 1.05 4.12 16.41
N ALA A 355 -0.02 3.90 15.65
CA ALA A 355 -0.30 2.61 15.04
C ALA A 355 0.82 2.19 14.07
N GLN A 356 1.29 3.11 13.22
CA GLN A 356 2.37 2.87 12.27
C GLN A 356 3.71 2.58 12.98
N ALA A 357 4.05 3.31 14.05
CA ALA A 357 5.26 3.08 14.82
C ALA A 357 5.24 1.72 15.54
N VAL A 358 4.10 1.36 16.17
CA VAL A 358 3.90 0.04 16.80
C VAL A 358 4.08 -1.07 15.77
N SER A 359 3.41 -0.99 14.62
CA SER A 359 3.53 -1.99 13.56
C SER A 359 4.95 -2.04 12.97
N ALA A 360 5.61 -0.90 12.80
CA ALA A 360 7.00 -0.84 12.31
C ALA A 360 7.98 -1.51 13.29
N LEU A 361 7.86 -1.23 14.60
CA LEU A 361 8.67 -1.86 15.65
C LEU A 361 8.42 -3.37 15.74
N TYR A 362 7.16 -3.80 15.61
CA TYR A 362 6.83 -5.22 15.53
C TYR A 362 7.50 -5.88 14.33
N ASN A 363 7.38 -5.30 13.12
CA ASN A 363 7.99 -5.83 11.90
C ASN A 363 9.50 -6.06 12.06
N ILE A 364 10.19 -5.19 12.80
CA ILE A 364 11.63 -5.31 13.03
C ILE A 364 12.01 -6.10 14.28
N GLY A 365 11.04 -6.65 15.03
CA GLY A 365 11.27 -7.43 16.24
C GLY A 365 11.81 -6.59 17.39
N LYS A 366 11.29 -5.38 17.55
CA LYS A 366 11.70 -4.38 18.56
C LYS A 366 10.52 -3.75 19.30
N LEU A 367 9.38 -4.43 19.33
CA LEU A 367 8.19 -3.94 20.04
C LEU A 367 8.41 -3.89 21.56
N GLU A 368 9.34 -4.67 22.10
CA GLU A 368 9.76 -4.60 23.51
C GLU A 368 10.41 -3.27 23.90
N GLY A 369 10.80 -2.44 22.92
CA GLY A 369 11.35 -1.11 23.15
C GLY A 369 10.33 -0.07 23.64
N ILE A 370 9.04 -0.41 23.69
CA ILE A 370 7.94 0.46 24.14
C ILE A 370 7.11 -0.18 25.26
N ASP A 371 6.37 0.65 26.00
CA ASP A 371 5.35 0.17 26.95
C ASP A 371 4.08 -0.25 26.17
N GLY A 372 3.97 -1.55 25.88
CA GLY A 372 2.87 -2.11 25.11
C GLY A 372 1.50 -1.91 25.76
N SER A 373 1.41 -2.00 27.10
CA SER A 373 0.17 -1.77 27.84
C SER A 373 -0.32 -0.34 27.65
N ARG A 374 0.60 0.62 27.76
CA ARG A 374 0.28 2.03 27.55
C ARG A 374 -0.15 2.34 26.11
N GLN A 375 0.51 1.75 25.10
CA GLN A 375 0.08 1.94 23.71
C GLN A 375 -1.27 1.29 23.42
N MET A 376 -1.54 0.12 24.01
CA MET A 376 -2.85 -0.54 23.95
C MET A 376 -3.94 0.36 24.53
N GLU A 377 -3.76 0.86 25.75
CA GLU A 377 -4.71 1.79 26.39
C GLU A 377 -4.97 3.03 25.52
N ARG A 378 -3.91 3.58 24.92
CA ARG A 378 -4.02 4.74 24.03
C ARG A 378 -4.88 4.45 22.81
N LEU A 379 -4.67 3.31 22.14
CA LEU A 379 -5.46 2.87 21.00
C LEU A 379 -6.92 2.64 21.40
N LEU A 380 -7.16 1.93 22.51
CA LEU A 380 -8.49 1.67 23.04
C LEU A 380 -9.24 2.96 23.38
N SER A 381 -8.59 3.90 24.06
CA SER A 381 -9.18 5.19 24.46
C SER A 381 -9.48 6.12 23.28
N SER A 382 -8.85 5.88 22.14
CA SER A 382 -9.02 6.68 20.92
C SER A 382 -10.12 6.12 20.02
N GLN A 383 -10.62 4.90 20.28
CA GLN A 383 -11.70 4.29 19.50
C GLN A 383 -13.03 4.97 19.83
N ARG A 384 -13.79 5.33 18.80
CA ARG A 384 -15.13 5.91 18.94
C ARG A 384 -16.17 4.83 19.28
N GLU A 385 -17.37 5.27 19.64
CA GLU A 385 -18.51 4.38 19.94
C GLU A 385 -18.92 3.50 18.74
N ASP A 386 -18.84 4.03 17.52
CA ASP A 386 -19.13 3.30 16.28
C ASP A 386 -18.02 2.32 15.86
N GLY A 387 -16.93 2.21 16.63
CA GLY A 387 -15.81 1.32 16.36
C GLY A 387 -14.68 1.94 15.52
N SER A 388 -14.88 3.13 14.95
CA SER A 388 -13.86 3.81 14.16
C SER A 388 -12.77 4.48 15.01
N TRP A 389 -11.64 4.78 14.38
CA TRP A 389 -10.65 5.73 14.88
C TRP A 389 -10.72 7.06 14.12
N PRO A 390 -10.24 8.17 14.71
CA PRO A 390 -10.34 9.50 14.12
C PRO A 390 -9.77 9.60 12.72
N GLU A 391 -10.38 10.46 11.91
CA GLU A 391 -9.82 10.85 10.62
C GLU A 391 -8.53 11.64 10.84
N LEU A 392 -7.46 11.20 10.19
CA LEU A 392 -6.14 11.82 10.26
C LEU A 392 -5.53 11.89 8.86
N LEU A 393 -4.64 12.87 8.66
CA LEU A 393 -3.84 12.98 7.45
C LEU A 393 -2.94 11.75 7.32
N ALA A 394 -3.17 10.95 6.28
CA ALA A 394 -2.40 9.74 6.01
C ALA A 394 -1.33 9.98 4.93
N PHE A 395 -1.68 10.73 3.90
CA PHE A 395 -0.80 11.14 2.81
C PHE A 395 -1.39 12.38 2.12
N GLY A 396 -0.61 13.04 1.27
CA GLY A 396 -1.01 14.27 0.60
C GLY A 396 0.20 15.05 0.11
N ASP A 397 -0.01 16.00 -0.78
CA ASP A 397 1.08 16.80 -1.32
C ASP A 397 1.61 17.80 -0.29
N GLN A 398 2.83 17.56 0.20
CA GLN A 398 3.49 18.43 1.18
C GLN A 398 4.08 19.70 0.55
N SER A 399 4.20 19.74 -0.78
CA SER A 399 4.99 20.73 -1.54
C SER A 399 4.18 21.63 -2.47
N LEU A 400 3.03 21.18 -2.96
CA LEU A 400 2.26 21.93 -3.95
C LEU A 400 1.32 22.94 -3.31
N GLN A 401 1.40 24.15 -3.85
CA GLN A 401 0.30 25.11 -3.89
C GLN A 401 -0.34 24.99 -5.28
N TRP A 402 -1.41 24.22 -5.42
CA TRP A 402 -2.22 24.21 -6.66
C TRP A 402 -2.95 25.55 -6.82
N GLY A 403 -2.23 26.63 -7.14
CA GLY A 403 -2.79 27.98 -7.08
C GLY A 403 -3.50 28.23 -5.75
N VAL A 404 -4.64 28.94 -5.78
CA VAL A 404 -5.49 29.29 -4.63
C VAL A 404 -6.02 28.07 -3.84
N VAL A 405 -5.71 26.82 -4.24
CA VAL A 405 -6.29 25.56 -3.72
C VAL A 405 -5.37 24.82 -2.73
N GLY A 406 -4.24 25.38 -2.29
CA GLY A 406 -3.47 24.94 -1.09
C GLY A 406 -2.91 23.50 -1.12
N GLN A 407 -2.39 23.07 0.04
CA GLN A 407 -1.88 21.70 0.28
C GLN A 407 -3.04 20.72 0.39
N ILE A 408 -3.05 19.69 -0.46
CA ILE A 408 -4.11 18.67 -0.51
C ILE A 408 -3.71 17.49 0.36
N GLY A 409 -4.57 17.15 1.32
CA GLY A 409 -4.44 15.99 2.20
C GLY A 409 -5.48 14.92 1.91
N HIS A 410 -5.12 13.69 2.26
CA HIS A 410 -5.95 12.51 2.14
C HIS A 410 -5.95 11.72 3.45
N GLY A 411 -7.12 11.27 3.86
CA GLY A 411 -7.31 10.49 5.07
C GLY A 411 -8.77 10.11 5.24
N SER A 412 -9.06 9.13 6.10
CA SER A 412 -10.41 8.83 6.53
C SER A 412 -10.35 8.05 7.83
N GLU A 413 -11.49 7.97 8.53
CA GLU A 413 -11.62 7.09 9.69
C GLU A 413 -11.38 5.63 9.31
N ALA A 414 -11.73 5.21 8.08
CA ALA A 414 -11.46 3.87 7.58
C ALA A 414 -9.95 3.60 7.45
N VAL A 415 -9.19 4.56 6.91
CA VAL A 415 -7.72 4.46 6.82
C VAL A 415 -7.11 4.32 8.20
N THR A 416 -7.43 5.23 9.13
CA THR A 416 -6.87 5.18 10.50
C THR A 416 -7.26 3.89 11.22
N THR A 417 -8.50 3.43 11.05
CA THR A 417 -9.01 2.21 11.68
C THR A 417 -8.24 0.97 11.21
N ALA A 418 -7.92 0.86 9.92
CA ALA A 418 -7.14 -0.28 9.42
C ALA A 418 -5.76 -0.37 10.08
N PHE A 419 -5.04 0.75 10.22
CA PHE A 419 -3.74 0.77 10.90
C PHE A 419 -3.86 0.52 12.40
N CYS A 420 -4.89 1.07 13.05
CA CYS A 420 -5.12 0.81 14.47
C CYS A 420 -5.41 -0.68 14.73
N ILE A 421 -6.18 -1.34 13.86
CA ILE A 421 -6.39 -2.80 13.93
C ILE A 421 -5.06 -3.55 13.79
N GLU A 422 -4.22 -3.19 12.81
CA GLU A 422 -2.90 -3.83 12.67
C GLU A 422 -2.08 -3.70 13.96
N ALA A 423 -1.99 -2.50 14.52
CA ALA A 423 -1.23 -2.25 15.74
C ALA A 423 -1.81 -3.01 16.95
N LEU A 424 -3.14 -3.07 17.07
CA LEU A 424 -3.82 -3.85 18.11
C LEU A 424 -3.52 -5.34 18.00
N GLU A 425 -3.53 -5.93 16.80
CA GLU A 425 -3.19 -7.35 16.61
C GLU A 425 -1.77 -7.63 17.11
N ARG A 426 -0.80 -6.74 16.81
CA ARG A 426 0.59 -6.88 17.26
C ARG A 426 0.73 -6.80 18.78
N LEU A 427 0.02 -5.85 19.40
CA LEU A 427 0.05 -5.67 20.85
C LEU A 427 -0.67 -6.81 21.59
N VAL A 428 -1.78 -7.32 21.05
CA VAL A 428 -2.48 -8.48 21.63
C VAL A 428 -1.57 -9.71 21.62
N GLU A 429 -0.84 -9.94 20.54
CA GLU A 429 0.12 -11.06 20.46
C GLU A 429 1.17 -10.97 21.57
N VAL A 430 1.80 -9.80 21.72
CA VAL A 430 2.87 -9.61 22.72
C VAL A 430 2.36 -9.56 24.15
N LEU A 431 1.16 -9.05 24.43
CA LEU A 431 0.60 -9.02 25.78
C LEU A 431 0.07 -10.39 26.25
N ARG A 432 -0.11 -11.35 25.34
CA ARG A 432 -0.52 -12.73 25.65
C ARG A 432 0.66 -13.69 25.80
N GLY A 433 1.78 -13.40 25.14
CA GLY A 433 3.05 -14.12 25.30
C GLY A 433 3.76 -13.70 26.57
#